data_AF-A0A1H3ECQ2-F1
#
_entry.id   AF-A0A1H3ECQ2-F1
#
_cell.length_a   1.000
_cell.length_b   1.000
_cell.length_c   1.000
_cell.angle_alpha   90.00
_cell.angle_beta   90.00
_cell.angle_gamma   90.00
#
_symmetry.space_group_name_H-M   'P 1'
#
loop_
_entity.id
_entity.type
_entity.pdbx_description
1 polymer ?
#
loop_
_entity_poly.entity_id
_entity_poly.type
_entity_poly.pdbx_seq_one_letter_code
_entity_poly.pdbx_strand_id
1 'polypeptide(L)' 'MSRICKRHGSKGAFTLVELVLVVAIILILAGALMLGVNDWINLTNAANDSVASESNSLSQRIQDDEASLSSYNF' A
#
# COMPACT_ATOMS: atom_id res chain seq x y z
N MET A 1 -44.40 -44.88 -1.95
CA MET A 1 -44.72 -43.48 -1.59
C MET A 1 -43.43 -42.69 -1.49
N SER A 2 -43.15 -41.79 -2.44
CA SER A 2 -42.08 -40.81 -2.29
C SER A 2 -42.41 -39.60 -3.15
N ARG A 3 -42.61 -38.44 -2.52
CA ARG A 3 -42.63 -37.15 -3.20
C ARG A 3 -41.56 -36.30 -2.55
N ILE A 4 -40.39 -36.30 -3.20
CA ILE A 4 -39.32 -35.37 -2.90
C ILE A 4 -39.81 -33.99 -3.36
N CYS A 5 -40.22 -33.14 -2.42
CA CYS A 5 -40.46 -31.73 -2.68
C CYS A 5 -39.12 -31.05 -3.00
N LYS A 6 -38.97 -30.64 -4.26
CA LYS A 6 -37.81 -29.91 -4.79
C LYS A 6 -37.70 -28.56 -4.05
N ARG A 7 -36.59 -28.32 -3.34
CA ARG A 7 -36.26 -27.00 -2.76
C ARG A 7 -36.35 -25.94 -3.86
N HIS A 8 -37.28 -25.00 -3.74
CA HIS A 8 -37.21 -23.76 -4.51
C HIS A 8 -36.19 -22.88 -3.80
N GLY A 9 -34.95 -22.86 -4.31
CA GLY A 9 -33.94 -21.94 -3.82
C GLY A 9 -34.49 -20.52 -3.87
N SER A 10 -34.47 -19.84 -2.73
CA SER A 10 -34.66 -18.40 -2.64
C SER A 10 -33.64 -17.72 -3.55
N LYS A 11 -34.02 -17.46 -4.79
CA LYS A 11 -33.33 -16.53 -5.68
C LYS A 11 -33.99 -15.19 -5.46
N GLY A 12 -33.71 -14.58 -4.30
CA GLY A 12 -34.04 -13.18 -4.06
C GLY A 12 -33.29 -12.35 -5.11
N ALA A 13 -34.03 -11.77 -6.05
CA ALA A 13 -33.45 -10.87 -7.03
C ALA A 13 -32.91 -9.64 -6.28
N PHE A 14 -31.63 -9.36 -6.48
CA PHE A 14 -30.95 -8.19 -5.96
C PHE A 14 -31.72 -6.94 -6.42
N THR A 15 -32.15 -6.11 -5.48
CA THR A 15 -32.91 -4.90 -5.84
C THR A 15 -31.96 -3.80 -6.29
N LEU A 16 -32.44 -2.88 -7.13
CA LEU A 16 -31.67 -1.69 -7.52
C LEU A 16 -31.24 -0.87 -6.29
N VAL A 17 -32.11 -0.82 -5.28
CA VAL A 17 -31.84 -0.12 -4.01
C VAL A 17 -30.66 -0.77 -3.27
N GLU A 18 -30.62 -2.10 -3.21
CA GLU A 18 -29.52 -2.84 -2.57
C GLU A 18 -28.19 -2.58 -3.27
N LEU A 19 -28.19 -2.52 -4.61
CA LEU A 19 -26.98 -2.20 -5.38
C LEU A 19 -26.49 -0.77 -5.13
N VAL A 20 -27.41 0.22 -5.08
CA VAL A 20 -27.06 1.62 -4.81
C VAL A 20 -26.49 1.77 -3.40
N LEU A 21 -27.06 1.08 -2.42
CA LEU A 21 -26.59 1.11 -1.03
C LEU A 21 -25.16 0.56 -0.92
N VAL A 22 -24.84 -0.53 -1.63
CA VAL A 22 -23.48 -1.10 -1.66
C VAL A 22 -22.48 -0.10 -2.25
N VAL A 23 -22.81 0.52 -3.40
CA VAL A 23 -21.92 1.51 -4.02
C VAL A 23 -21.70 2.71 -3.10
N ALA A 24 -22.74 3.18 -2.40
CA ALA A 24 -22.63 4.28 -1.46
C ALA A 24 -21.62 3.98 -0.33
N ILE A 25 -21.65 2.77 0.25
CA ILE A 25 -20.69 2.36 1.29
C ILE A 25 -19.27 2.29 0.72
N ILE A 26 -19.08 1.73 -0.47
CA ILE A 26 -17.76 1.61 -1.11
C ILE A 26 -17.14 3.00 -1.33
N LEU A 27 -17.92 3.98 -1.77
CA LEU A 27 -17.43 5.35 -1.99
C LEU A 27 -16.96 6.01 -0.70
N ILE A 28 -17.69 5.83 0.40
CA ILE A 28 -17.30 6.35 1.72
C ILE A 28 -16.00 5.67 2.18
N LEU A 29 -15.90 4.35 2.02
CA LEU A 29 -14.72 3.58 2.41
C LEU A 29 -13.48 3.99 1.59
N ALA A 30 -13.64 4.18 0.29
CA ALA A 30 -12.56 4.61 -0.60
C ALA A 30 -12.02 6.00 -0.21
N GLY A 31 -12.91 6.94 0.12
CA GLY A 31 -12.51 8.26 0.59
C GLY A 31 -11.70 8.22 1.89
N ALA A 32 -12.12 7.40 2.86
CA ALA A 32 -11.40 7.24 4.12
C ALA A 32 -10.01 6.60 3.93
N LEU A 33 -9.89 5.61 3.04
CA LEU A 33 -8.62 4.95 2.75
C LEU A 33 -7.60 5.88 2.11
N MET A 34 -8.03 6.79 1.22
CA MET A 34 -7.10 7.74 0.58
C MET A 34 -6.40 8.65 1.60
N LEU A 35 -7.11 9.07 2.65
CA LEU A 35 -6.51 9.89 3.72
C LEU A 35 -5.43 9.10 4.48
N GLY A 36 -5.69 7.83 4.81
CA GLY A 36 -4.73 7.00 5.54
C GLY A 36 -3.51 6.59 4.71
N VAL A 37 -3.68 6.32 3.41
CA VAL A 37 -2.57 5.89 2.54
C VAL A 37 -1.65 7.06 2.16
N ASN A 38 -2.16 8.29 2.07
CA ASN A 38 -1.36 9.46 1.71
C ASN A 38 -0.22 9.72 2.72
N ASP A 39 -0.51 9.63 4.02
CA ASP A 39 0.50 9.80 5.07
C ASP A 39 1.58 8.72 5.00
N TRP A 40 1.17 7.48 4.71
CA TRP A 40 2.11 6.37 4.56
C TRP A 40 2.99 6.51 3.30
N ILE A 41 2.44 6.97 2.18
CA ILE A 41 3.22 7.27 0.97
C ILE A 41 4.26 8.36 1.28
N ASN A 42 3.85 9.44 1.93
CA ASN A 42 4.76 10.54 2.27
C ASN A 42 5.88 10.10 3.22
N LEU A 43 5.55 9.29 4.23
CA LEU A 43 6.53 8.72 5.14
C LEU A 43 7.52 7.80 4.42
N THR A 44 7.04 6.98 3.49
CA THR A 44 7.89 6.06 2.72
C THR A 44 8.85 6.81 1.81
N ASN A 45 8.39 7.87 1.14
CA ASN A 45 9.24 8.71 0.31
C ASN A 45 10.31 9.43 1.14
N ALA A 46 9.92 10.01 2.29
CA ALA A 46 10.87 10.65 3.20
C ALA A 46 11.91 9.67 3.75
N ALA A 47 11.50 8.45 4.10
CA ALA A 47 12.40 7.39 4.53
C ALA A 47 13.37 7.00 3.39
N ASN A 48 12.86 6.81 2.18
CA ASN A 48 13.69 6.51 1.00
C ASN A 48 14.74 7.59 0.74
N ASP A 49 14.34 8.87 0.80
CA ASP A 49 15.25 10.00 0.59
C ASP A 49 16.32 10.09 1.68
N SER A 50 15.95 9.82 2.94
CA SER A 50 16.91 9.78 4.06
C SER A 50 17.93 8.65 3.90
N VAL A 51 17.50 7.44 3.52
CA VAL A 51 18.38 6.29 3.29
C VAL A 51 19.27 6.52 2.08
N ALA A 52 18.75 7.10 1.00
CA ALA A 52 19.53 7.45 -0.18
C ALA A 52 20.59 8.53 0.12
N SER A 53 20.25 9.50 0.98
CA SER A 53 21.20 10.53 1.40
C SER A 53 22.31 9.95 2.28
N GLU A 54 21.95 9.06 3.21
CA GLU A 54 22.90 8.35 4.08
C GLU A 54 23.81 7.41 3.27
N SER A 55 23.29 6.68 2.29
CA SER A 55 24.09 5.78 1.46
C SER A 55 25.10 6.54 0.59
N ASN A 56 24.70 7.71 0.07
CA ASN A 56 25.61 8.60 -0.64
C ASN A 56 26.70 9.16 0.30
N SER A 57 26.33 9.57 1.51
CA SER A 57 27.30 10.10 2.48
C SER A 57 28.31 9.03 2.94
N LEU A 58 27.86 7.79 3.17
CA LEU A 58 28.73 6.64 3.44
C LEU A 58 29.68 6.38 2.28
N SER A 59 29.19 6.41 1.05
CA SER A 59 30.00 6.18 -0.15
C SER A 59 31.07 7.27 -0.36
N GLN A 60 30.75 8.53 -0.02
CA GLN A 60 31.71 9.63 -0.02
C GLN A 60 32.76 9.45 1.07
N ARG A 61 32.34 9.14 2.30
CA ARG A 61 33.27 8.90 3.42
C ARG A 61 34.23 7.76 3.12
N ILE A 62 33.75 6.67 2.52
CA ILE A 62 34.61 5.57 2.08
C ILE A 62 35.62 6.07 1.04
N GLN A 63 35.20 6.84 0.02
CA GLN A 63 36.13 7.39 -0.96
C GLN A 63 37.18 8.33 -0.34
N ASP A 64 36.78 9.16 0.61
CA ASP A 64 37.68 10.05 1.34
C ASP A 64 38.70 9.27 2.17
N ASP A 65 38.26 8.20 2.84
CA ASP A 65 39.12 7.30 3.61
C ASP A 65 40.11 6.55 2.69
N GLU A 66 39.66 6.01 1.56
CA GLU A 66 40.52 5.36 0.56
C GLU A 66 41.57 6.32 -0.01
N ALA A 67 41.17 7.56 -0.32
CA ALA A 67 42.08 8.59 -0.82
C ALA A 67 43.13 8.98 0.24
N SER A 68 42.72 9.07 1.51
CA SER A 68 43.62 9.31 2.64
C SER A 68 44.64 8.18 2.80
N LEU A 69 44.20 6.92 2.73
CA LEU A 69 45.08 5.76 2.86
C LEU A 69 46.09 5.66 1.71
N SER A 70 45.66 5.92 0.47
CA SER A 70 46.56 5.98 -0.69
C SER A 70 47.67 7.03 -0.51
N SER A 71 47.38 8.15 0.15
CA SER A 71 48.37 9.19 0.43
C SER A 71 49.50 8.72 1.37
N TYR A 72 49.23 7.72 2.21
CA TYR A 72 50.22 7.07 3.07
C TYR A 72 50.98 5.93 2.39
N ASN A 73 50.79 5.74 1.06
CA ASN A 73 51.42 4.69 0.26
C ASN A 73 51.07 3.27 0.74
N PHE A 74 49.89 3.13 1.35
CA PHE A 74 49.19 1.87 1.57
C PHE A 74 48.31 1.52 0.36
#